data_AF-A0A951K3Y7-F1
#
_entry.id   AF-A0A951K3Y7-F1
#
_cell.length_a   1.000
_cell.length_b   1.000
_cell.length_c   1.000
_cell.angle_alpha   90.00
_cell.angle_beta   90.00
_cell.angle_gamma   90.00
#
_symmetry.space_group_name_H-M   'P 1'
#
loop_
_entity.id
_entity.type
_entity.pdbx_description
1 polymer ?
#
loop_
_entity_poly.entity_id
_entity_poly.type
_entity_poly.pdbx_seq_one_letter_code
_entity_poly.pdbx_strand_id
1 'polypeptide(L)'
;MRVALLGRLRDRLECRRVRTLLQAFVDGELDARQRSRVEAHLAACRRCGLDVATYTVLIRRLHGLDRATDPDAIARLEAFVDGLVTDKESPADDG
;
A
#
# COMPACT_ATOMS: atom_id res chain seq x y z
N MET A 1 -36.66 -18.77 0.34
CA MET A 1 -36.00 -18.06 -0.78
C MET A 1 -35.51 -16.63 -0.49
N ARG A 2 -36.13 -15.84 0.42
CA ARG A 2 -35.71 -14.45 0.73
C ARG A 2 -34.29 -14.31 1.32
N VAL A 3 -33.87 -15.23 2.18
CA VAL A 3 -32.56 -15.18 2.88
C VAL A 3 -31.37 -15.32 1.92
N ALA A 4 -31.46 -16.21 0.93
CA ALA A 4 -30.39 -16.42 -0.06
C ALA A 4 -30.17 -15.21 -0.99
N LEU A 5 -31.23 -14.43 -1.27
CA LEU A 5 -31.13 -13.21 -2.06
C LEU A 5 -30.39 -12.11 -1.30
N LEU A 6 -30.69 -11.95 -0.01
CA LEU A 6 -30.02 -10.98 0.86
C LEU A 6 -28.52 -11.28 1.03
N GLY A 7 -28.14 -12.56 1.12
CA GLY A 7 -26.74 -12.98 1.14
C GLY A 7 -25.97 -12.53 -0.10
N ARG A 8 -26.48 -12.85 -1.30
CA ARG A 8 -25.83 -12.46 -2.57
C ARG A 8 -25.71 -10.95 -2.76
N LEU A 9 -26.69 -10.17 -2.28
CA LEU A 9 -26.62 -8.71 -2.34
C LEU A 9 -25.52 -8.17 -1.41
N ARG A 10 -25.40 -8.73 -0.21
CA ARG A 10 -24.33 -8.41 0.73
C ARG A 10 -22.95 -8.70 0.12
N ASP A 11 -22.77 -9.86 -0.49
CA ASP A 11 -21.50 -10.23 -1.12
C ASP A 11 -21.11 -9.25 -2.24
N ARG A 12 -22.08 -8.82 -3.06
CA ARG A 12 -21.82 -7.82 -4.11
C ARG A 12 -21.45 -6.45 -3.55
N LEU A 13 -22.08 -6.03 -2.45
CA LEU A 13 -21.74 -4.77 -1.79
C LEU A 13 -20.33 -4.82 -1.17
N GLU A 14 -19.99 -5.95 -0.54
CA GLU A 14 -18.63 -6.16 -0.01
C GLU A 14 -17.59 -6.20 -1.12
N CYS A 15 -17.86 -6.88 -2.24
CA CYS A 15 -16.98 -6.84 -3.42
C CYS A 15 -16.77 -5.40 -3.91
N ARG A 16 -17.84 -4.59 -3.99
CA ARG A 16 -17.71 -3.19 -4.42
C ARG A 16 -16.86 -2.37 -3.45
N ARG A 17 -17.11 -2.50 -2.15
CA ARG A 17 -16.34 -1.81 -1.10
C ARG A 17 -14.87 -2.23 -1.08
N VAL A 18 -14.59 -3.51 -1.26
CA VAL A 18 -13.20 -4.00 -1.29
C VAL A 18 -12.50 -3.52 -2.56
N ARG A 19 -13.17 -3.53 -3.72
CA ARG A 19 -12.59 -3.04 -4.99
C ARG A 19 -12.13 -1.59 -4.92
N THR A 20 -12.80 -0.73 -4.16
CA THR A 20 -12.37 0.67 -3.96
C THR A 20 -11.13 0.79 -3.08
N LEU A 21 -10.78 -0.24 -2.31
CA LEU A 21 -9.64 -0.25 -1.38
C LEU A 21 -8.42 -1.01 -1.93
N LEU A 22 -8.52 -1.66 -3.09
CA LEU A 22 -7.46 -2.57 -3.55
C LEU A 22 -6.14 -1.88 -3.90
N GLN A 23 -6.17 -0.66 -4.43
CA GLN A 23 -4.94 0.09 -4.74
C GLN A 23 -4.20 0.42 -3.43
N ALA A 24 -4.85 1.15 -2.52
CA ALA A 24 -4.32 1.44 -1.18
C ALA A 24 -3.89 0.17 -0.40
N PHE A 25 -4.56 -0.97 -0.60
CA PHE A 25 -4.13 -2.24 -0.02
C PHE A 25 -2.79 -2.72 -0.59
N VAL A 26 -2.60 -2.64 -1.91
CA VAL A 26 -1.35 -3.02 -2.59
C VAL A 26 -0.22 -2.05 -2.23
N ASP A 27 -0.53 -0.76 -2.12
CA ASP A 27 0.43 0.29 -1.79
C ASP A 27 0.78 0.33 -0.30
N GLY A 28 0.06 -0.44 0.54
CA GLY A 28 0.33 -0.54 1.98
C GLY A 28 -0.21 0.61 2.81
N GLU A 29 -1.14 1.40 2.27
CA GLU A 29 -1.67 2.63 2.87
C GLU A 29 -2.90 2.41 3.78
N LEU A 30 -3.44 1.20 3.83
CA LEU A 30 -4.59 0.89 4.67
C LEU A 30 -4.22 0.76 6.15
N ASP A 31 -5.11 1.24 7.02
CA ASP A 31 -5.00 0.96 8.45
C ASP A 31 -5.17 -0.55 8.75
N ALA A 32 -4.72 -0.99 9.93
CA ALA A 32 -4.73 -2.41 10.30
C ALA A 32 -6.12 -3.07 10.21
N ARG A 33 -7.18 -2.32 10.51
CA ARG A 33 -8.56 -2.82 10.49
C ARG A 33 -9.08 -2.96 9.06
N GLN A 34 -8.85 -1.96 8.22
CA GLN A 34 -9.17 -1.97 6.80
C GLN A 34 -8.41 -3.09 6.09
N ARG A 35 -7.11 -3.23 6.39
CA ARG A 35 -6.25 -4.28 5.85
C ARG A 35 -6.79 -5.67 6.19
N SER A 36 -7.05 -5.94 7.46
CA SER A 36 -7.58 -7.23 7.92
C SER A 36 -8.91 -7.58 7.24
N ARG A 37 -9.79 -6.59 7.05
CA ARG A 37 -11.07 -6.78 6.36
C ARG A 37 -10.88 -7.14 4.88
N VAL A 38 -9.97 -6.45 4.19
CA VAL A 38 -9.66 -6.73 2.79
C VAL A 38 -9.07 -8.13 2.66
N GLU A 39 -8.09 -8.49 3.49
CA GLU A 39 -7.48 -9.83 3.50
C GLU A 39 -8.51 -10.95 3.68
N ALA A 40 -9.41 -10.81 4.65
CA ALA A 40 -10.50 -11.77 4.86
C ALA A 40 -11.40 -11.92 3.64
N HIS A 41 -11.72 -10.82 2.94
CA HIS A 41 -12.52 -10.87 1.72
C HIS A 41 -11.76 -11.50 0.55
N LEU A 42 -10.47 -11.20 0.38
CA LEU A 42 -9.65 -11.76 -0.69
C LEU A 42 -9.50 -13.28 -0.55
N ALA A 43 -9.42 -13.78 0.69
CA ALA A 43 -9.40 -15.23 0.97
C ALA A 43 -10.71 -15.92 0.57
N ALA A 44 -11.85 -15.23 0.69
CA ALA A 44 -13.17 -15.79 0.41
C ALA A 44 -13.68 -15.53 -1.02
N CYS A 45 -13.16 -14.50 -1.71
CA CYS A 45 -13.67 -14.04 -3.00
C CYS A 45 -12.61 -14.14 -4.10
N ARG A 46 -12.70 -15.21 -4.90
CA ARG A 46 -11.80 -15.45 -6.03
C ARG A 46 -11.68 -14.27 -7.01
N ARG A 47 -12.78 -13.57 -7.28
CA ARG A 47 -12.78 -12.43 -8.22
C ARG A 47 -11.94 -11.28 -7.68
N CYS A 48 -12.13 -10.89 -6.43
CA CYS A 48 -11.35 -9.82 -5.83
C CYS A 48 -9.89 -10.22 -5.64
N GLY A 49 -9.61 -11.49 -5.34
CA GLY A 49 -8.25 -12.04 -5.32
C GLY A 49 -7.52 -11.89 -6.67
N LEU A 50 -8.21 -12.17 -7.79
CA LEU A 50 -7.66 -11.96 -9.14
C LEU A 50 -7.41 -10.48 -9.45
N ASP A 51 -8.32 -9.59 -9.05
CA ASP A 51 -8.14 -8.14 -9.23
C ASP A 51 -6.86 -7.65 -8.52
N VAL A 52 -6.63 -8.06 -7.26
CA VAL A 52 -5.41 -7.71 -6.51
C VAL A 52 -4.16 -8.27 -7.16
N ALA A 53 -4.16 -9.56 -7.52
CA ALA A 53 -3.01 -10.18 -8.17
C ALA A 53 -2.64 -9.46 -9.48
N THR A 54 -3.65 -9.02 -10.24
CA THR A 54 -3.45 -8.24 -11.46
C THR A 54 -2.80 -6.89 -11.16
N TYR A 55 -3.31 -6.15 -10.18
CA TYR A 55 -2.72 -4.87 -9.77
C TYR A 55 -1.27 -5.02 -9.29
N THR A 56 -0.97 -6.00 -8.45
CA THR A 56 0.39 -6.26 -7.97
C THR A 56 1.36 -6.55 -9.12
N VAL A 57 0.93 -7.34 -10.12
CA VAL A 57 1.75 -7.62 -11.31
C VAL A 57 1.98 -6.34 -12.12
N LEU A 58 0.95 -5.55 -12.37
CA LEU A 58 1.05 -4.31 -13.14
C LEU A 58 2.00 -3.32 -12.45
N ILE A 59 1.83 -3.07 -11.16
CA ILE A 59 2.67 -2.17 -10.37
C ILE A 59 4.13 -2.63 -10.42
N ARG A 60 4.40 -3.92 -10.19
CA ARG A 60 5.76 -4.47 -10.29
C ARG A 60 6.37 -4.26 -11.68
N ARG A 61 5.58 -4.42 -12.75
CA ARG A 61 6.06 -4.20 -14.13
C ARG A 61 6.37 -2.74 -14.38
N LEU A 62 5.52 -1.82 -13.92
CA LEU A 62 5.73 -0.39 -14.04
C LEU A 62 6.97 0.07 -13.28
N HIS A 63 7.18 -0.39 -12.05
CA HIS A 63 8.42 -0.13 -11.31
C HIS A 63 9.67 -0.69 -12.00
N GLY A 64 9.55 -1.79 -12.73
CA GLY A 64 10.65 -2.32 -13.54
C GLY A 64 10.97 -1.50 -14.79
N LEU A 65 10.06 -0.60 -15.21
CA LEU A 65 10.27 0.34 -16.30
C LEU A 65 10.83 1.68 -15.82
N ASP A 66 10.69 1.99 -14.53
CA ASP A 66 11.32 3.18 -13.96
C ASP A 66 12.84 3.10 -14.17
N ARG A 67 13.39 4.18 -14.72
CA ARG A 67 14.83 4.28 -14.94
C ARG A 67 15.55 4.22 -13.61
N ALA A 68 16.68 3.53 -13.57
CA ALA A 68 17.55 3.53 -12.40
C ALA A 68 17.80 4.96 -11.94
N THR A 69 17.56 5.22 -10.65
CA THR A 69 17.88 6.49 -10.01
C THR A 69 19.37 6.76 -10.15
N ASP A 70 19.72 7.98 -10.55
CA ASP A 70 21.11 8.41 -10.68
C ASP A 70 21.88 8.20 -9.36
N PRO A 71 22.93 7.36 -9.32
CA PRO A 71 23.72 7.12 -8.11
C PRO A 71 24.30 8.39 -7.50
N ASP A 72 24.66 9.39 -8.32
CA ASP A 72 25.21 10.65 -7.84
C ASP A 72 24.15 11.51 -7.14
N ALA A 73 22.87 11.36 -7.53
CA ALA A 73 21.77 11.97 -6.81
C ALA A 73 21.54 11.30 -5.45
N ILE A 74 21.66 9.97 -5.36
CA ILE A 74 21.56 9.23 -4.10
C ILE A 74 22.68 9.63 -3.14
N ALA A 75 23.93 9.62 -3.61
CA ALA A 75 25.09 9.97 -2.78
C ALA A 75 25.00 11.40 -2.21
N ARG A 76 24.53 12.37 -3.01
CA ARG A 76 24.29 13.73 -2.52
C ARG A 76 23.19 13.80 -1.47
N LEU A 77 22.15 12.98 -1.60
CA LEU A 77 21.05 12.93 -0.63
C LEU A 77 21.53 12.34 0.71
N GLU A 78 22.32 11.27 0.68
CA GLU A 78 22.92 10.63 1.86
C GLU A 78 23.84 11.61 2.60
N ALA A 79 24.75 12.28 1.90
CA ALA A 79 25.64 13.27 2.50
C ALA A 79 24.88 14.45 3.14
N PHE A 80 23.75 14.86 2.55
CA PHE A 80 22.89 15.88 3.12
C PHE A 80 22.21 15.41 4.41
N VAL A 81 21.67 14.18 4.42
CA VAL A 81 21.05 13.59 5.62
C VAL A 81 22.05 13.45 6.76
N ASP A 82 23.28 13.01 6.47
CA ASP A 82 24.34 12.90 7.48
C ASP A 82 24.66 14.27 8.12
N GLY A 83 24.76 15.32 7.29
CA GLY A 83 24.95 16.69 7.76
C GLY A 83 23.87 17.17 8.74
N LEU A 84 22.60 16.83 8.48
CA LEU A 84 21.47 17.17 9.35
C LEU A 84 21.51 16.47 10.71
N VAL A 85 22.09 15.26 10.78
CA VAL A 85 22.24 14.52 12.04
C VAL A 85 23.35 15.14 12.89
N THR A 86 24.48 15.52 12.28
CA THR A 86 25.61 16.15 12.97
C THR A 86 25.30 17.54 13.50
N ASP A 87 24.53 18.36 12.78
CA ASP A 87 24.17 19.72 13.24
C ASP A 87 23.20 19.72 14.45
N LYS A 88 22.54 18.59 14.73
CA LYS A 88 21.62 18.45 15.87
C LYS A 88 22.33 18.16 17.20
N GLU A 89 23.61 17.78 17.17
CA GLU A 89 24.46 17.61 18.36
C GLU A 89 25.18 18.90 18.77
N SER A 90 24.56 20.07 18.57
CA SER A 90 25.00 21.27 19.30
C SER A 90 24.73 21.04 20.80
N PRO A 91 25.73 21.14 21.68
CA PRO A 91 25.55 20.92 23.11
C PRO A 91 24.50 21.87 23.66
N ALA A 92 23.75 21.39 24.64
CA ALA A 92 22.82 22.18 25.44
C ALA A 92 23.43 23.55 25.79
N ASP A 93 22.69 24.59 25.43
CA ASP A 93 22.87 25.95 25.91
C ASP A 93 22.56 25.96 27.42
N ASP A 94 23.59 25.70 28.23
CA ASP A 94 23.59 26.02 29.65
C ASP A 94 24.04 27.49 29.80
N GLY A 95 23.07 28.40 29.69
CA GLY A 95 23.21 29.83 29.92
C GLY A 95 22.13 30.38 30.84
#